data_AF-A0A6C0DFZ1-F1
#
_entry.id   AF-A0A6C0DFZ1-F1
#
_cell.length_a   1.000
_cell.length_b   1.000
_cell.length_c   1.000
_cell.angle_alpha   90.00
_cell.angle_beta   90.00
_cell.angle_gamma   90.00
#
_symmetry.space_group_name_H-M   'P 1'
#
loop_
_entity.id
_entity.type
_entity.pdbx_description
1 polymer ?
#
loop_
_entity_poly.entity_id
_entity_poly.type
_entity_poly.pdbx_seq_one_letter_code
_entity_poly.pdbx_strand_id
1 'polypeptide(L)'
;MTVLKRKAPLKMLYEGFKPYSHQGPAINHMLMLERKGTEAPPFSDQPAVNFRGGVLADDMGLGKTSEMLMTMKNNPKPKTLLLVPLALVEPWTTAATKAGFRCFVVGKERVWTKVSSLLPTETKASADAWDPSVPQVFITNYDTLLHREALVLAETWDRVVLDEAHRIRNHKSILTQKVLEIEASLRWVLTGTPVVNSLSDAVTLFAFLGIPHTPTMRWDPVYYPALMEEILIYRSMESIRGKVRDAPPVPDEEEHVLEFASAKERNFYRATAEHPYDYQFEMFLRLRQASVSPATFNKSWTAPSTKMIGLGDLIQTDRSRKWIVFCSFHEEMRLVAEYLEDRLGLEAEQYHGGLNQTERTATLMRARDPSCRVLLIQLQAGGCGLNLQEFDGVVFMSPWWTSAMMEQAKARAVRMGQKKVVKVVHLLLAIEKGLNIDTMMGTAADMKRDLLKEEFFTNRVLL
;
A
#
# COMPACT_ATOMS: atom_id res chain seq x y z
N MET A 1 44.70 13.77 -8.10
CA MET A 1 44.15 12.39 -8.11
C MET A 1 43.60 12.08 -6.73
N THR A 2 42.34 12.46 -6.48
CA THR A 2 41.67 12.21 -5.21
C THR A 2 41.28 10.74 -5.16
N VAL A 3 41.89 9.99 -4.25
CA VAL A 3 41.59 8.58 -4.00
C VAL A 3 40.10 8.46 -3.71
N LEU A 4 39.34 7.89 -4.67
CA LEU A 4 37.98 7.41 -4.46
C LEU A 4 38.04 6.40 -3.30
N LYS A 5 37.73 6.85 -2.07
CA LYS A 5 37.49 5.95 -0.94
C LYS A 5 36.44 4.94 -1.41
N ARG A 6 36.84 3.68 -1.58
CA ARG A 6 35.90 2.57 -1.86
C ARG A 6 34.77 2.68 -0.83
N LYS A 7 33.54 2.90 -1.29
CA LYS A 7 32.35 2.87 -0.43
C LYS A 7 32.38 1.53 0.31
N ALA A 8 32.29 1.56 1.64
CA ALA A 8 32.21 0.34 2.43
C ALA A 8 31.04 -0.51 1.92
N PRO A 9 31.21 -1.85 1.80
CA PRO A 9 30.14 -2.71 1.32
C PRO A 9 28.93 -2.63 2.27
N LEU A 10 27.72 -2.64 1.71
CA LEU A 10 26.48 -2.61 2.49
C LEU A 10 26.38 -3.87 3.37
N LYS A 11 26.08 -3.69 4.66
CA LYS A 11 25.66 -4.77 5.56
C LYS A 11 24.33 -5.34 5.06
N MET A 12 24.28 -6.64 4.80
CA MET A 12 23.08 -7.34 4.30
C MET A 12 22.09 -7.65 5.43
N LEU A 13 20.80 -7.80 5.09
CA LEU A 13 19.75 -8.07 6.08
C LEU A 13 19.97 -9.38 6.84
N TYR A 14 20.39 -10.43 6.16
CA TYR A 14 20.73 -11.73 6.75
C TYR A 14 21.65 -12.47 5.79
N GLU A 15 22.28 -13.55 6.27
CA GLU A 15 23.15 -14.38 5.44
C GLU A 15 22.38 -14.94 4.23
N GLY A 16 22.98 -14.84 3.04
CA GLY A 16 22.34 -15.25 1.79
C GLY A 16 21.32 -14.25 1.22
N PHE A 17 20.97 -13.16 1.93
CA PHE A 17 20.12 -12.11 1.35
C PHE A 17 20.86 -11.40 0.22
N LYS A 18 20.21 -11.30 -0.95
CA LYS A 18 20.69 -10.56 -2.11
C LYS A 18 19.66 -9.48 -2.47
N PRO A 19 19.98 -8.19 -2.30
CA PRO A 19 19.09 -7.14 -2.80
C PRO A 19 19.00 -7.22 -4.32
N TYR A 20 17.87 -6.81 -4.87
CA TYR A 20 17.73 -6.66 -6.31
C TYR A 20 18.66 -5.55 -6.81
N SER A 21 19.08 -5.63 -8.08
CA SER A 21 20.10 -4.72 -8.63
C SER A 21 19.72 -3.24 -8.51
N HIS A 22 18.43 -2.90 -8.64
CA HIS A 22 17.95 -1.52 -8.49
C HIS A 22 18.04 -1.00 -7.05
N GLN A 23 17.98 -1.89 -6.05
CA GLN A 23 17.91 -1.49 -4.65
C GLN A 23 19.23 -0.93 -4.11
N GLY A 24 20.37 -1.42 -4.60
CA GLY A 24 21.69 -0.99 -4.15
C GLY A 24 21.93 0.53 -4.32
N PRO A 25 21.74 1.09 -5.53
CA PRO A 25 21.80 2.53 -5.77
C PRO A 25 20.86 3.34 -4.85
N ALA A 26 19.59 2.92 -4.73
CA ALA A 26 18.62 3.61 -3.88
C ALA A 26 19.03 3.62 -2.41
N ILE A 27 19.45 2.48 -1.85
CA ILE A 27 19.91 2.40 -0.45
C ILE A 27 21.13 3.31 -0.22
N ASN A 28 22.06 3.39 -1.19
CA ASN A 28 23.20 4.29 -1.08
C ASN A 28 22.78 5.76 -1.06
N HIS A 29 21.77 6.13 -1.86
CA HIS A 29 21.21 7.48 -1.87
C HIS A 29 20.47 7.78 -0.57
N MET A 30 19.68 6.83 -0.07
CA MET A 30 19.01 6.94 1.23
C MET A 30 20.04 7.17 2.36
N LEU A 31 21.12 6.41 2.40
CA LEU A 31 22.20 6.60 3.39
C LEU A 31 22.88 7.96 3.27
N MET A 32 22.97 8.51 2.05
CA MET A 32 23.50 9.86 1.83
C MET A 32 22.57 10.91 2.45
N LEU A 33 21.27 10.83 2.18
CA LEU A 33 20.24 11.72 2.74
C LEU A 33 20.18 11.66 4.28
N GLU A 34 20.37 10.47 4.88
CA GLU A 34 20.38 10.34 6.34
C GLU A 34 21.65 10.93 7.00
N ARG A 35 22.81 10.79 6.34
CA ARG A 35 24.12 11.16 6.91
C ARG A 35 24.45 12.63 6.68
N LYS A 36 24.27 13.11 5.44
CA LYS A 36 24.55 14.49 5.04
C LYS A 36 23.39 15.43 5.40
N GLY A 37 22.16 14.96 5.24
CA GLY A 37 20.99 15.83 5.22
C GLY A 37 20.85 16.60 3.89
N THR A 38 19.73 17.28 3.74
CA THR A 38 19.41 18.16 2.62
C THR A 38 19.04 19.52 3.18
N GLU A 39 19.63 20.57 2.60
CA GLU A 39 19.35 21.95 2.98
C GLU A 39 18.12 22.45 2.21
N ALA A 40 17.03 22.70 2.92
CA ALA A 40 15.87 23.38 2.37
C ALA A 40 16.08 24.90 2.54
N PRO A 41 16.00 25.69 1.44
CA PRO A 41 16.12 27.14 1.55
C PRO A 41 14.93 27.73 2.33
N PRO A 42 15.07 28.97 2.84
CA PRO A 42 13.96 29.67 3.47
C PRO A 42 12.76 29.73 2.52
N PHE A 43 11.56 29.60 3.05
CA PHE A 43 10.35 29.63 2.25
C PHE A 43 9.18 30.17 3.06
N SER A 44 8.41 31.06 2.43
CA SER A 44 7.44 31.91 3.14
C SER A 44 8.14 32.62 4.31
N ASP A 45 7.70 32.39 5.55
CA ASP A 45 8.24 33.01 6.77
C ASP A 45 9.12 32.05 7.59
N GLN A 46 9.39 30.85 7.05
CA GLN A 46 10.18 29.83 7.73
C GLN A 46 11.66 29.92 7.32
N PRO A 47 12.61 29.79 8.27
CA PRO A 47 14.04 29.86 7.97
C PRO A 47 14.52 28.65 7.17
N ALA A 48 15.75 28.73 6.66
CA ALA A 48 16.41 27.56 6.09
C ALA A 48 16.54 26.45 7.14
N VAL A 49 16.36 25.20 6.72
CA VAL A 49 16.47 24.03 7.59
C VAL A 49 17.28 22.94 6.92
N ASN A 50 18.15 22.29 7.67
CA ASN A 50 18.82 21.08 7.22
C ASN A 50 18.07 19.87 7.79
N PHE A 51 17.31 19.18 6.94
CA PHE A 51 16.53 18.00 7.33
C PHE A 51 17.21 16.71 6.86
N ARG A 52 16.86 15.58 7.48
CA ARG A 52 17.46 14.27 7.17
C ARG A 52 16.40 13.25 6.79
N GLY A 53 16.65 12.54 5.70
CA GLY A 53 15.75 11.55 5.11
C GLY A 53 15.11 12.07 3.83
N GLY A 54 13.97 11.51 3.44
CA GLY A 54 13.37 11.80 2.14
C GLY A 54 12.13 10.96 1.83
N VAL A 55 11.82 10.84 0.55
CA VAL A 55 10.65 10.11 0.06
C VAL A 55 11.10 8.93 -0.81
N LEU A 56 10.73 7.73 -0.42
CA LEU A 56 10.84 6.54 -1.27
C LEU A 56 9.46 6.23 -1.85
N ALA A 57 9.27 6.69 -3.09
CA ALA A 57 8.01 6.69 -3.82
C ALA A 57 7.86 5.53 -4.81
N ASP A 58 8.78 4.56 -4.79
CA ASP A 58 8.78 3.37 -5.64
C ASP A 58 7.40 2.72 -5.78
N ASP A 59 7.13 2.16 -6.95
CA ASP A 59 5.93 1.37 -7.20
C ASP A 59 5.75 0.23 -6.19
N MET A 60 4.50 -0.18 -6.04
CA MET A 60 4.15 -1.26 -5.12
C MET A 60 4.77 -2.58 -5.58
N GLY A 61 5.35 -3.32 -4.64
CA GLY A 61 6.01 -4.60 -4.93
C GLY A 61 7.50 -4.52 -5.27
N LEU A 62 8.12 -3.33 -5.35
CA LEU A 62 9.55 -3.16 -5.64
C LEU A 62 10.51 -3.41 -4.45
N GLY A 63 9.95 -3.56 -3.25
CA GLY A 63 10.73 -3.90 -2.04
C GLY A 63 11.13 -2.71 -1.16
N LYS A 64 10.31 -1.65 -1.09
CA LYS A 64 10.51 -0.52 -0.17
C LYS A 64 10.83 -0.92 1.27
N THR A 65 10.15 -1.94 1.79
CA THR A 65 10.41 -2.51 3.13
C THR A 65 11.84 -3.00 3.27
N SER A 66 12.35 -3.78 2.30
CA SER A 66 13.73 -4.27 2.34
C SER A 66 14.75 -3.14 2.20
N GLU A 67 14.49 -2.14 1.37
CA GLU A 67 15.37 -0.99 1.19
C GLU A 67 15.46 -0.15 2.47
N MET A 68 14.32 0.09 3.14
CA MET A 68 14.30 0.78 4.42
C MET A 68 15.03 0.00 5.51
N LEU A 69 14.77 -1.31 5.65
CA LEU A 69 15.46 -2.14 6.63
C LEU A 69 16.98 -2.20 6.36
N MET A 70 17.40 -2.22 5.09
CA MET A 70 18.82 -2.18 4.74
C MET A 70 19.44 -0.83 5.09
N THR A 71 18.73 0.27 4.83
CA THR A 71 19.15 1.61 5.23
C THR A 71 19.30 1.70 6.75
N MET A 72 18.31 1.22 7.51
CA MET A 72 18.36 1.15 8.97
C MET A 72 19.54 0.32 9.47
N LYS A 73 19.85 -0.81 8.82
CA LYS A 73 20.97 -1.68 9.21
C LYS A 73 22.34 -1.05 8.94
N ASN A 74 22.42 -0.19 7.92
CA ASN A 74 23.65 0.50 7.52
C ASN A 74 23.79 1.90 8.15
N ASN A 75 22.76 2.38 8.85
CA ASN A 75 22.78 3.56 9.70
C ASN A 75 21.88 3.31 10.92
N PRO A 76 22.32 2.48 11.89
CA PRO A 76 21.50 2.12 13.04
C PRO A 76 21.20 3.34 13.91
N LYS A 77 19.97 3.38 14.45
CA LYS A 77 19.49 4.43 15.34
C LYS A 77 18.87 3.81 16.60
N PRO A 78 19.12 4.36 17.80
CA PRO A 78 18.58 3.85 19.06
C PRO A 78 17.06 3.72 19.07
N LYS A 79 16.35 4.77 18.66
CA LYS A 79 14.88 4.84 18.63
C LYS A 79 14.37 5.05 17.22
N THR A 80 14.07 3.96 16.52
CA THR A 80 13.36 4.02 15.23
C THR A 80 11.88 3.70 15.40
N LEU A 81 11.00 4.64 15.07
CA LEU A 81 9.55 4.41 14.98
C LEU A 81 9.15 4.06 13.54
N LEU A 82 8.40 2.97 13.38
CA LEU A 82 7.69 2.62 12.16
C LEU A 82 6.20 2.83 12.40
N LEU A 83 5.60 3.79 11.69
CA LEU A 83 4.17 4.05 11.69
C LEU A 83 3.56 3.47 10.39
N VAL A 84 2.79 2.40 10.53
CA VAL A 84 2.33 1.59 9.39
C VAL A 84 0.81 1.33 9.47
N PRO A 85 0.12 0.96 8.38
CA PRO A 85 -1.24 0.45 8.46
C PRO A 85 -1.35 -0.76 9.41
N LEU A 86 -2.48 -0.94 10.08
CA LEU A 86 -2.66 -2.02 11.06
C LEU A 86 -2.29 -3.41 10.52
N ALA A 87 -2.73 -3.74 9.31
CA ALA A 87 -2.43 -5.03 8.68
C ALA A 87 -0.95 -5.22 8.28
N LEU A 88 -0.14 -4.15 8.33
CA LEU A 88 1.29 -4.17 8.04
C LEU A 88 2.17 -4.30 9.29
N VAL A 89 1.60 -4.17 10.49
CA VAL A 89 2.36 -4.29 11.76
C VAL A 89 3.10 -5.62 11.85
N GLU A 90 2.41 -6.75 11.65
CA GLU A 90 3.01 -8.09 11.74
C GLU A 90 3.98 -8.40 10.58
N PRO A 91 3.67 -8.10 9.31
CA PRO A 91 4.65 -8.18 8.22
C PRO A 91 5.94 -7.41 8.49
N TRP A 92 5.86 -6.15 8.96
CA TRP A 92 7.04 -5.36 9.33
C TRP A 92 7.79 -5.96 10.51
N THR A 93 7.09 -6.41 11.55
CA THR A 93 7.71 -7.06 12.72
C THR A 93 8.48 -8.30 12.31
N THR A 94 7.90 -9.13 11.44
CA THR A 94 8.53 -10.35 10.94
C THR A 94 9.77 -10.03 10.09
N ALA A 95 9.65 -9.09 9.15
CA ALA A 95 10.75 -8.70 8.26
C ALA A 95 11.92 -8.07 9.05
N ALA A 96 11.63 -7.20 10.00
CA ALA A 96 12.63 -6.56 10.85
C ALA A 96 13.30 -7.57 11.78
N THR A 97 12.53 -8.47 12.41
CA THR A 97 13.08 -9.55 13.25
C THR A 97 14.00 -10.46 12.44
N LYS A 98 13.59 -10.86 11.23
CA LYS A 98 14.43 -11.64 10.31
C LYS A 98 15.72 -10.92 9.91
N ALA A 99 15.68 -9.60 9.80
CA ALA A 99 16.86 -8.77 9.52
C ALA A 99 17.80 -8.59 10.74
N GLY A 100 17.43 -9.15 11.90
CA GLY A 100 18.19 -9.10 13.15
C GLY A 100 17.82 -7.94 14.07
N PHE A 101 16.75 -7.19 13.77
CA PHE A 101 16.27 -6.13 14.67
C PHE A 101 15.45 -6.70 15.83
N ARG A 102 15.57 -6.07 16.99
CA ARG A 102 14.65 -6.30 18.11
C ARG A 102 13.49 -5.32 18.01
N CYS A 103 12.29 -5.86 17.84
CA CYS A 103 11.09 -5.09 17.61
C CYS A 103 10.22 -5.04 18.87
N PHE A 104 9.61 -3.89 19.12
CA PHE A 104 8.55 -3.72 20.12
C PHE A 104 7.29 -3.17 19.43
N VAL A 105 6.18 -3.87 19.55
CA VAL A 105 4.90 -3.42 18.98
C VAL A 105 4.18 -2.55 20.00
N VAL A 106 4.18 -1.25 19.76
CA VAL A 106 3.61 -0.25 20.65
C VAL A 106 2.09 -0.38 20.67
N GLY A 107 1.51 -0.41 21.87
CA GLY A 107 0.06 -0.48 22.06
C GLY A 107 -0.56 -1.88 21.92
N LYS A 108 0.23 -2.93 21.66
CA LYS A 108 -0.25 -4.33 21.66
C LYS A 108 -0.71 -4.78 23.05
N GLU A 109 -0.02 -4.32 24.09
CA GLU A 109 -0.34 -4.66 25.47
C GLU A 109 -1.49 -3.79 26.02
N ARG A 110 -2.23 -4.35 26.98
CA ARG A 110 -3.28 -3.63 27.72
C ARG A 110 -2.68 -2.60 28.69
N VAL A 111 -1.46 -2.84 29.14
CA VAL A 111 -0.74 -1.96 30.08
C VAL A 111 0.00 -0.89 29.29
N TRP A 112 -0.04 0.34 29.80
CA TRP A 112 0.71 1.46 29.25
C TRP A 112 2.19 1.30 29.58
N THR A 113 2.97 0.88 28.58
CA THR A 113 4.43 0.77 28.69
C THR A 113 5.06 1.92 27.93
N LYS A 114 5.76 2.80 28.64
CA LYS A 114 6.46 3.94 28.04
C LYS A 114 7.68 3.43 27.27
N VAL A 115 7.93 3.95 26.07
CA VAL A 115 9.05 3.51 25.23
C VAL A 115 10.38 3.80 25.94
N SER A 116 10.50 4.97 26.57
CA SER A 116 11.71 5.33 27.33
C SER A 116 12.02 4.36 28.47
N SER A 117 11.02 3.71 29.07
CA SER A 117 11.26 2.74 30.16
C SER A 117 11.81 1.40 29.68
N LEU A 118 11.76 1.13 28.37
CA LEU A 118 12.33 -0.08 27.76
C LEU A 118 13.80 0.08 27.36
N LEU A 119 14.33 1.30 27.47
CA LEU A 119 15.69 1.63 27.07
C LEU A 119 16.59 1.74 28.32
N PRO A 120 17.86 1.32 28.23
CA PRO A 120 18.83 1.54 29.30
C PRO A 120 18.96 3.02 29.62
N THR A 121 19.19 3.35 30.88
CA THR A 121 19.46 4.72 31.37
C THR A 121 20.74 5.32 30.77
N GLU A 122 21.66 4.50 30.29
CA GLU A 122 22.89 4.93 29.61
C GLU A 122 22.94 4.43 28.16
N THR A 123 22.77 5.35 27.21
CA THR A 123 22.87 5.04 25.77
C THR A 123 24.33 4.84 25.40
N LYS A 124 24.79 3.59 25.21
CA LYS A 124 26.15 3.34 24.68
C LYS A 124 26.26 3.91 23.26
N ALA A 125 27.26 4.75 23.05
CA ALA A 125 27.44 5.60 21.86
C ALA A 125 27.89 4.87 20.58
N SER A 126 28.12 3.55 20.60
CA SER A 126 28.65 2.80 19.45
C SER A 126 27.65 1.77 18.90
N ALA A 127 27.49 1.78 17.58
CA ALA A 127 26.61 0.89 16.82
C ALA A 127 26.97 -0.60 16.93
N ASP A 128 28.19 -0.93 17.34
CA ASP A 128 28.70 -2.30 17.39
C ASP A 128 28.62 -2.92 18.81
N ALA A 129 28.13 -2.17 19.80
CA ALA A 129 28.00 -2.61 21.21
C ALA A 129 26.57 -2.48 21.75
N TRP A 130 25.56 -2.62 20.87
CA TRP A 130 24.16 -2.55 21.27
C TRP A 130 23.74 -3.80 22.04
N ASP A 131 23.10 -3.62 23.19
CA ASP A 131 22.57 -4.73 23.99
C ASP A 131 21.42 -5.43 23.22
N PRO A 132 21.56 -6.74 22.90
CA PRO A 132 20.51 -7.51 22.22
C PRO A 132 19.19 -7.60 23.01
N SER A 133 19.18 -7.25 24.30
CA SER A 133 17.97 -7.23 25.12
C SER A 133 17.07 -6.02 24.84
N VAL A 134 17.60 -4.96 24.21
CA VAL A 134 16.93 -3.66 24.09
C VAL A 134 16.28 -3.50 22.70
N PRO A 135 14.98 -3.16 22.61
CA PRO A 135 14.33 -2.90 21.33
C PRO A 135 14.90 -1.66 20.63
N GLN A 136 15.07 -1.77 19.31
CA GLN A 136 15.57 -0.68 18.44
C GLN A 136 14.47 -0.15 17.50
N VAL A 137 13.51 -1.01 17.19
CA VAL A 137 12.47 -0.77 16.21
C VAL A 137 11.12 -0.84 16.92
N PHE A 138 10.45 0.29 17.00
CA PHE A 138 9.14 0.43 17.62
C PHE A 138 8.12 0.51 16.51
N ILE A 139 7.14 -0.38 16.51
CA ILE A 139 6.16 -0.50 15.41
C ILE A 139 4.78 -0.20 15.96
N THR A 140 4.08 0.75 15.35
CA THR A 140 2.71 1.10 15.70
C THR A 140 1.89 1.39 14.45
N ASN A 141 0.60 1.63 14.62
CA ASN A 141 -0.30 1.98 13.54
C ASN A 141 -0.98 3.33 13.72
N TYR A 142 -1.46 3.88 12.62
CA TYR A 142 -2.12 5.19 12.55
C TYR A 142 -3.31 5.31 13.52
N ASP A 143 -4.10 4.26 13.71
CA ASP A 143 -5.26 4.28 14.61
C ASP A 143 -4.82 4.32 16.08
N THR A 144 -3.73 3.61 16.40
CA THR A 144 -3.13 3.63 17.76
C THR A 144 -2.56 5.01 18.08
N LEU A 145 -1.96 5.70 17.10
CA LEU A 145 -1.53 7.09 17.29
C LEU A 145 -2.72 8.00 17.63
N LEU A 146 -3.87 7.84 16.97
CA LEU A 146 -5.07 8.65 17.24
C LEU A 146 -5.66 8.39 18.63
N HIS A 147 -5.72 7.13 19.06
CA HIS A 147 -6.39 6.77 20.32
C HIS A 147 -5.47 6.75 21.54
N ARG A 148 -4.15 6.65 21.33
CA ARG A 148 -3.14 6.53 22.38
C ARG A 148 -1.90 7.36 22.06
N GLU A 149 -2.12 8.62 21.68
CA GLU A 149 -1.07 9.52 21.18
C GLU A 149 0.15 9.65 22.11
N ALA A 150 -0.06 9.61 23.42
CA ALA A 150 1.03 9.73 24.40
C ALA A 150 2.05 8.57 24.33
N LEU A 151 1.72 7.42 23.72
CA LEU A 151 2.69 6.35 23.47
C LEU A 151 3.76 6.75 22.43
N VAL A 152 3.46 7.75 21.61
CA VAL A 152 4.31 8.19 20.49
C VAL A 152 4.80 9.63 20.71
N LEU A 153 3.90 10.54 21.09
CA LEU A 153 4.19 11.97 21.20
C LEU A 153 4.94 12.36 22.49
N ALA A 154 4.92 11.50 23.52
CA ALA A 154 5.70 11.76 24.75
C ALA A 154 7.18 11.36 24.63
N GLU A 155 7.62 10.99 23.42
CA GLU A 155 8.94 10.45 23.13
C GLU A 155 9.61 11.23 22.00
N THR A 156 10.92 11.39 22.10
CA THR A 156 11.75 11.92 21.02
C THR A 156 12.36 10.76 20.22
N TRP A 157 12.16 10.78 18.90
CA TRP A 157 12.58 9.70 18.01
C TRP A 157 13.85 10.05 17.24
N ASP A 158 14.76 9.09 17.09
CA ASP A 158 15.96 9.29 16.26
C ASP A 158 15.62 9.18 14.77
N ARG A 159 14.71 8.25 14.44
CA ARG A 159 14.18 8.02 13.09
C ARG A 159 12.69 7.74 13.17
N VAL A 160 11.90 8.36 12.30
CA VAL A 160 10.48 8.00 12.06
C VAL A 160 10.30 7.64 10.61
N VAL A 161 9.64 6.52 10.34
CA VAL A 161 9.28 6.06 9.00
C VAL A 161 7.77 5.93 8.92
N LEU A 162 7.16 6.59 7.93
CA LEU A 162 5.76 6.42 7.57
C LEU A 162 5.65 5.45 6.41
N ASP A 163 4.85 4.39 6.55
CA ASP A 163 4.51 3.49 5.44
C ASP A 163 3.07 3.69 4.99
N GLU A 164 2.83 3.59 3.68
CA GLU A 164 1.57 3.99 3.06
C GLU A 164 1.15 5.43 3.44
N ALA A 165 2.12 6.35 3.35
CA ALA A 165 1.98 7.72 3.83
C ALA A 165 0.90 8.56 3.10
N HIS A 166 0.31 8.07 2.00
CA HIS A 166 -0.86 8.67 1.39
C HIS A 166 -2.04 8.85 2.37
N ARG A 167 -2.05 8.12 3.50
CA ARG A 167 -3.01 8.29 4.60
C ARG A 167 -3.00 9.69 5.23
N ILE A 168 -1.86 10.39 5.22
CA ILE A 168 -1.73 11.72 5.85
C ILE A 168 -1.88 12.88 4.86
N ARG A 169 -2.34 12.64 3.63
CA ARG A 169 -2.44 13.67 2.56
C ARG A 169 -3.28 14.91 2.91
N ASN A 170 -4.28 14.76 3.78
CA ASN A 170 -5.18 15.85 4.14
C ASN A 170 -4.67 16.55 5.41
N HIS A 171 -3.98 17.68 5.23
CA HIS A 171 -3.45 18.51 6.34
C HIS A 171 -4.49 18.93 7.38
N LYS A 172 -5.79 18.96 7.03
CA LYS A 172 -6.87 19.29 7.98
C LYS A 172 -7.33 18.11 8.82
N SER A 173 -6.89 16.89 8.49
CA SER A 173 -7.28 15.71 9.25
C SER A 173 -6.55 15.67 10.59
N ILE A 174 -7.26 15.21 11.64
CA ILE A 174 -6.69 15.03 12.98
C ILE A 174 -5.47 14.11 12.91
N LEU A 175 -5.54 13.04 12.11
CA LEU A 175 -4.43 12.11 11.91
C LEU A 175 -3.17 12.83 11.43
N THR A 176 -3.30 13.64 10.38
CA THR A 176 -2.15 14.36 9.83
C THR A 176 -1.56 15.33 10.84
N GLN A 177 -2.40 16.09 11.54
CA GLN A 177 -1.94 17.02 12.58
C GLN A 177 -1.12 16.29 13.65
N LYS A 178 -1.61 15.15 14.13
CA LYS A 178 -0.89 14.29 15.09
C LYS A 178 0.40 13.70 14.56
N VAL A 179 0.46 13.35 13.27
CA VAL A 179 1.71 12.87 12.66
C VAL A 179 2.75 14.00 12.52
N LEU A 180 2.32 15.23 12.26
CA LEU A 180 3.20 16.40 12.20
C LEU A 180 3.73 16.83 13.57
N GLU A 181 3.03 16.50 14.67
CA GLU A 181 3.47 16.71 16.05
C GLU A 181 4.62 15.77 16.48
N ILE A 182 4.96 14.74 15.69
CA ILE A 182 5.99 13.76 16.07
C ILE A 182 7.39 14.40 16.01
N GLU A 183 8.05 14.46 17.17
CA GLU A 183 9.43 14.92 17.30
C GLU A 183 10.43 13.86 16.82
N ALA A 184 11.17 14.18 15.75
CA ALA A 184 12.19 13.30 15.22
C ALA A 184 13.36 14.05 14.57
N SER A 185 14.55 13.43 14.59
CA SER A 185 15.75 13.98 13.91
C SER A 185 15.87 13.55 12.45
N LEU A 186 15.24 12.43 12.07
CA LEU A 186 15.34 11.83 10.74
C LEU A 186 13.98 11.27 10.36
N ARG A 187 13.51 11.58 9.15
CA ARG A 187 12.14 11.25 8.74
C ARG A 187 12.11 10.65 7.34
N TRP A 188 11.36 9.58 7.19
CA TRP A 188 11.15 8.91 5.92
C TRP A 188 9.68 8.75 5.59
N VAL A 189 9.36 8.96 4.32
CA VAL A 189 8.04 8.74 3.75
C VAL A 189 8.15 7.60 2.74
N LEU A 190 7.43 6.51 2.98
CA LEU A 190 7.27 5.39 2.06
C LEU A 190 5.85 5.41 1.51
N THR A 191 5.71 5.46 0.18
CA THR A 191 4.39 5.44 -0.46
C THR A 191 4.50 4.95 -1.89
N GLY A 192 3.55 4.13 -2.37
CA GLY A 192 3.46 3.81 -3.81
C GLY A 192 2.69 4.86 -4.61
N THR A 193 2.04 5.81 -3.92
CA THR A 193 1.17 6.82 -4.52
C THR A 193 1.38 8.15 -3.80
N PRO A 194 2.49 8.88 -4.07
CA PRO A 194 2.78 10.14 -3.38
C PRO A 194 1.79 11.26 -3.72
N VAL A 195 1.20 11.22 -4.92
CA VAL A 195 0.17 12.16 -5.38
C VAL A 195 -1.08 11.39 -5.76
N VAL A 196 -2.23 11.76 -5.19
CA VAL A 196 -3.51 11.08 -5.47
C VAL A 196 -4.52 12.03 -6.10
N ASN A 197 -4.74 13.20 -5.48
CA ASN A 197 -5.74 14.17 -5.96
C ASN A 197 -5.12 15.46 -6.47
N SER A 198 -4.04 15.93 -5.83
CA SER A 198 -3.40 17.22 -6.11
C SER A 198 -1.94 17.22 -5.69
N LEU A 199 -1.11 18.09 -6.28
CA LEU A 199 0.28 18.29 -5.83
C LEU A 199 0.36 18.79 -4.37
N SER A 200 -0.69 19.47 -3.90
CA SER A 200 -0.79 19.89 -2.49
C SER A 200 -0.86 18.72 -1.51
N ASP A 201 -1.24 17.52 -1.97
CA ASP A 201 -1.19 16.30 -1.16
C ASP A 201 0.26 16.00 -0.72
N ALA A 202 1.23 16.26 -1.61
CA ALA A 202 2.65 16.03 -1.36
C ALA A 202 3.27 17.06 -0.41
N VAL A 203 2.76 18.29 -0.38
CA VAL A 203 3.23 19.34 0.55
C VAL A 203 3.09 18.88 2.00
N THR A 204 2.02 18.13 2.29
CA THR A 204 1.81 17.56 3.62
C THR A 204 2.87 16.51 3.99
N LEU A 205 3.33 15.72 3.00
CA LEU A 205 4.43 14.77 3.19
C LEU A 205 5.77 15.49 3.41
N PHE A 206 5.99 16.60 2.70
CA PHE A 206 7.18 17.44 2.85
C PHE A 206 7.21 18.18 4.20
N ALA A 207 6.06 18.69 4.64
CA ALA A 207 5.91 19.26 5.98
C ALA A 207 6.29 18.23 7.06
N PHE A 208 5.87 16.96 6.90
CA PHE A 208 6.31 15.90 7.79
C PHE A 208 7.82 15.72 7.77
N LEU A 209 8.50 15.76 6.61
CA LEU A 209 9.96 15.70 6.54
C LEU A 209 10.68 16.87 7.25
N GLY A 210 9.96 17.92 7.61
CA GLY A 210 10.48 19.15 8.20
C GLY A 210 10.81 20.20 7.13
N ILE A 211 10.31 20.05 5.91
CA ILE A 211 10.53 21.02 4.83
C ILE A 211 9.62 22.24 5.08
N PRO A 212 10.14 23.47 4.93
CA PRO A 212 9.37 24.70 5.00
C PRO A 212 8.15 24.68 4.07
N HIS A 213 7.03 25.18 4.56
CA HIS A 213 5.75 25.13 3.84
C HIS A 213 4.88 26.33 4.19
N THR A 214 3.91 26.62 3.32
CA THR A 214 2.93 27.67 3.60
C THR A 214 1.89 27.19 4.63
N PRO A 215 1.31 28.08 5.45
CA PRO A 215 0.22 27.70 6.37
C PRO A 215 -0.99 27.05 5.68
N THR A 216 -1.18 27.34 4.39
CA THR A 216 -2.26 26.78 3.56
C THR A 216 -1.87 25.50 2.82
N MET A 217 -0.66 24.98 3.03
CA MET A 217 -0.13 23.75 2.43
C MET A 217 -0.23 23.74 0.89
N ARG A 218 -0.04 24.91 0.28
CA ARG A 218 -0.09 25.06 -1.19
C ARG A 218 1.21 24.62 -1.83
N TRP A 219 1.07 23.97 -2.99
CA TRP A 219 2.19 23.64 -3.87
C TRP A 219 2.81 24.90 -4.47
N ASP A 220 4.14 24.95 -4.46
CA ASP A 220 4.93 25.92 -5.17
C ASP A 220 5.70 25.22 -6.31
N PRO A 221 5.55 25.67 -7.57
CA PRO A 221 6.08 24.99 -8.74
C PRO A 221 7.59 25.16 -8.94
N VAL A 222 8.27 25.95 -8.11
CA VAL A 222 9.72 26.15 -8.18
C VAL A 222 10.41 25.53 -6.97
N TYR A 223 9.90 25.82 -5.78
CA TYR A 223 10.52 25.43 -4.52
C TYR A 223 10.55 23.92 -4.31
N TYR A 224 9.40 23.24 -4.37
CA TYR A 224 9.36 21.80 -4.11
C TYR A 224 10.00 20.98 -5.22
N PRO A 225 9.79 21.28 -6.52
CA PRO A 225 10.48 20.56 -7.58
C PRO A 225 12.00 20.59 -7.47
N ALA A 226 12.61 21.71 -7.07
CA ALA A 226 14.05 21.78 -6.87
C ALA A 226 14.54 20.81 -5.77
N LEU A 227 13.84 20.74 -4.64
CA LEU A 227 14.17 19.83 -3.54
C LEU A 227 13.93 18.35 -3.88
N MET A 228 12.89 18.08 -4.65
CA MET A 228 12.52 16.72 -5.04
C MET A 228 13.58 16.03 -5.89
N GLU A 229 14.39 16.76 -6.67
CA GLU A 229 15.52 16.17 -7.40
C GLU A 229 16.51 15.47 -6.45
N GLU A 230 16.63 15.96 -5.21
CA GLU A 230 17.53 15.39 -4.23
C GLU A 230 16.86 14.33 -3.37
N ILE A 231 15.62 14.55 -2.92
CA ILE A 231 15.02 13.75 -1.84
C ILE A 231 14.05 12.65 -2.30
N LEU A 232 13.58 12.72 -3.55
CA LEU A 232 12.60 11.78 -4.08
C LEU A 232 13.31 10.64 -4.82
N ILE A 233 13.12 9.42 -4.32
CA ILE A 233 13.54 8.19 -4.98
C ILE A 233 12.29 7.54 -5.58
N TYR A 234 12.27 7.39 -6.90
CA TYR A 234 11.14 6.80 -7.61
C TYR A 234 11.61 5.89 -8.75
N ARG A 235 11.08 4.67 -8.75
CA ARG A 235 11.16 3.72 -9.86
C ARG A 235 9.78 3.14 -10.10
N SER A 236 9.42 2.98 -11.36
CA SER A 236 8.20 2.27 -11.75
C SER A 236 8.47 0.80 -12.04
N MET A 237 7.46 -0.05 -11.91
CA MET A 237 7.55 -1.46 -12.28
C MET A 237 7.93 -1.61 -13.76
N GLU A 238 7.41 -0.72 -14.61
CA GLU A 238 7.73 -0.68 -16.03
C GLU A 238 9.19 -0.31 -16.28
N SER A 239 9.74 0.67 -15.56
CA SER A 239 11.11 1.13 -15.80
C SER A 239 12.18 0.09 -15.43
N ILE A 240 11.84 -0.86 -14.54
CA ILE A 240 12.73 -1.95 -14.10
C ILE A 240 12.56 -3.25 -14.88
N ARG A 241 11.40 -3.47 -15.53
CA ARG A 241 11.16 -4.66 -16.35
C ARG A 241 12.17 -4.71 -17.50
N GLY A 242 12.71 -5.90 -17.77
CA GLY A 242 13.76 -6.10 -18.77
C GLY A 242 15.17 -5.65 -18.35
N LYS A 243 15.31 -4.81 -17.32
CA LYS A 243 16.62 -4.39 -16.75
C LYS A 243 17.01 -5.20 -15.52
N VAL A 244 16.03 -5.65 -14.75
CA VAL A 244 16.22 -6.47 -13.54
C VAL A 244 15.76 -7.90 -13.81
N ARG A 245 16.65 -8.88 -13.63
CA ARG A 245 16.41 -10.30 -13.93
C ARG A 245 15.16 -10.87 -13.24
N ASP A 246 14.88 -10.44 -12.02
CA ASP A 246 13.79 -10.95 -11.18
C ASP A 246 12.55 -10.04 -11.20
N ALA A 247 12.48 -9.10 -12.13
CA ALA A 247 11.28 -8.30 -12.35
C ALA A 247 10.11 -9.21 -12.75
N PRO A 248 8.90 -8.99 -12.20
CA PRO A 248 7.75 -9.79 -12.55
C PRO A 248 7.37 -9.56 -14.02
N PRO A 249 6.89 -10.59 -14.72
CA PRO A 249 6.39 -10.42 -16.09
C PRO A 249 5.24 -9.41 -16.12
N VAL A 250 4.99 -8.87 -17.32
CA VAL A 250 3.82 -8.01 -17.56
C VAL A 250 2.56 -8.85 -17.35
N PRO A 251 1.58 -8.40 -16.55
CA PRO A 251 0.33 -9.12 -16.38
C PRO A 251 -0.45 -9.16 -17.70
N ASP A 252 -1.21 -10.23 -17.88
CA ASP A 252 -2.17 -10.37 -18.98
C ASP A 252 -3.52 -9.82 -18.51
N GLU A 253 -3.86 -8.61 -18.93
CA GLU A 253 -5.05 -7.89 -18.46
C GLU A 253 -6.16 -7.91 -19.52
N GLU A 254 -7.36 -8.34 -19.14
CA GLU A 254 -8.52 -8.40 -20.03
C GLU A 254 -9.82 -7.98 -19.35
N GLU A 255 -10.70 -7.37 -20.13
CA GLU A 255 -12.09 -7.10 -19.73
C GLU A 255 -13.00 -8.20 -20.26
N HIS A 256 -13.69 -8.87 -19.35
CA HIS A 256 -14.70 -9.86 -19.67
C HIS A 256 -16.07 -9.20 -19.60
N VAL A 257 -16.57 -8.84 -20.78
CA VAL A 257 -17.88 -8.21 -20.94
C VAL A 257 -18.93 -9.31 -21.05
N LEU A 258 -19.81 -9.39 -20.05
CA LEU A 258 -20.81 -10.42 -19.89
C LEU A 258 -22.21 -9.91 -20.23
N GLU A 259 -22.89 -10.62 -21.12
CA GLU A 259 -24.33 -10.44 -21.32
C GLU A 259 -25.10 -11.07 -20.15
N PHE A 260 -26.18 -10.41 -19.73
CA PHE A 260 -27.03 -10.94 -18.66
C PHE A 260 -27.52 -12.35 -18.96
N ALA A 261 -27.20 -13.29 -18.07
CA ALA A 261 -27.60 -14.69 -18.15
C ALA A 261 -29.13 -14.88 -18.07
N SER A 262 -29.86 -13.90 -17.51
CA SER A 262 -31.32 -13.93 -17.48
C SER A 262 -31.95 -12.56 -17.71
N ALA A 263 -33.11 -12.55 -18.37
CA ALA A 263 -33.94 -11.35 -18.51
C ALA A 263 -34.39 -10.80 -17.14
N LYS A 264 -34.60 -11.70 -16.16
CA LYS A 264 -34.97 -11.32 -14.79
C LYS A 264 -33.89 -10.45 -14.14
N GLU A 265 -32.62 -10.82 -14.28
CA GLU A 265 -31.48 -10.08 -13.72
C GLU A 265 -31.31 -8.74 -14.43
N ARG A 266 -31.39 -8.74 -15.76
CA ARG A 266 -31.36 -7.52 -16.58
C ARG A 266 -32.44 -6.53 -16.15
N ASN A 267 -33.67 -7.00 -15.98
CA ASN A 267 -34.79 -6.16 -15.57
C ASN A 267 -34.62 -5.62 -14.15
N PHE A 268 -34.08 -6.44 -13.22
CA PHE A 268 -33.76 -5.99 -11.88
C PHE A 268 -32.70 -4.87 -11.89
N TYR A 269 -31.63 -5.05 -12.67
CA TYR A 269 -30.58 -4.03 -12.81
C TYR A 269 -31.13 -2.72 -13.40
N ARG A 270 -31.96 -2.80 -14.45
CA ARG A 270 -32.60 -1.61 -15.05
C ARG A 270 -33.55 -0.91 -14.08
N ALA A 271 -34.40 -1.66 -13.39
CA ALA A 271 -35.28 -1.10 -12.37
C ALA A 271 -34.49 -0.43 -11.24
N THR A 272 -33.32 -0.97 -10.88
CA THR A 272 -32.40 -0.32 -9.93
C THR A 272 -31.87 0.99 -10.49
N ALA A 273 -31.52 1.06 -11.79
CA ALA A 273 -31.04 2.29 -12.43
C ALA A 273 -32.13 3.38 -12.54
N GLU A 274 -33.37 2.97 -12.79
CA GLU A 274 -34.52 3.86 -13.00
C GLU A 274 -35.20 4.29 -11.68
N HIS A 275 -34.83 3.67 -10.55
CA HIS A 275 -35.40 4.01 -9.25
C HIS A 275 -35.09 5.48 -8.89
N PRO A 276 -36.08 6.25 -8.38
CA PRO A 276 -35.83 7.61 -7.94
C PRO A 276 -35.00 7.61 -6.65
N TYR A 277 -33.76 8.11 -6.72
CA TYR A 277 -32.88 8.28 -5.57
C TYR A 277 -32.77 9.75 -5.19
N ASP A 278 -32.72 10.03 -3.89
CA ASP A 278 -32.48 11.39 -3.38
C ASP A 278 -31.04 11.85 -3.67
N TYR A 279 -30.08 10.91 -3.75
CA TYR A 279 -28.67 11.17 -3.96
C TYR A 279 -28.07 10.25 -5.03
N GLN A 280 -27.31 10.83 -5.97
CA GLN A 280 -26.62 10.08 -7.02
C GLN A 280 -25.66 9.01 -6.47
N PHE A 281 -24.98 9.29 -5.36
CA PHE A 281 -24.09 8.32 -4.70
C PHE A 281 -24.83 7.08 -4.22
N GLU A 282 -26.10 7.20 -3.80
CA GLU A 282 -26.89 6.04 -3.44
C GLU A 282 -27.19 5.19 -4.68
N MET A 283 -27.69 5.79 -5.76
CA MET A 283 -27.93 5.11 -7.03
C MET A 283 -26.71 4.28 -7.47
N PHE A 284 -25.56 4.93 -7.47
CA PHE A 284 -24.26 4.36 -7.80
C PHE A 284 -23.86 3.18 -6.91
N LEU A 285 -24.04 3.31 -5.60
CA LEU A 285 -23.82 2.21 -4.66
C LEU A 285 -24.77 1.03 -4.97
N ARG A 286 -26.05 1.30 -5.24
CA ARG A 286 -27.04 0.28 -5.58
C ARG A 286 -26.72 -0.44 -6.89
N LEU A 287 -26.34 0.29 -7.92
CA LEU A 287 -25.93 -0.28 -9.20
C LEU A 287 -24.72 -1.21 -9.05
N ARG A 288 -23.72 -0.83 -8.25
CA ARG A 288 -22.54 -1.70 -8.00
C ARG A 288 -22.87 -2.98 -7.25
N GLN A 289 -23.84 -2.92 -6.35
CA GLN A 289 -24.29 -4.12 -5.63
C GLN A 289 -25.15 -5.01 -6.55
N ALA A 290 -26.10 -4.43 -7.29
CA ALA A 290 -26.93 -5.14 -8.27
C ALA A 290 -26.13 -5.75 -9.43
N SER A 291 -25.05 -5.08 -9.84
CA SER A 291 -24.04 -5.53 -10.81
C SER A 291 -23.43 -6.88 -10.43
N VAL A 292 -23.12 -7.05 -9.14
CA VAL A 292 -22.50 -8.28 -8.65
C VAL A 292 -23.53 -9.37 -8.44
N SER A 293 -24.62 -9.05 -7.73
CA SER A 293 -25.76 -9.96 -7.60
C SER A 293 -26.98 -9.23 -7.04
N PRO A 294 -28.19 -9.42 -7.61
CA PRO A 294 -29.42 -8.92 -7.01
C PRO A 294 -29.64 -9.38 -5.56
N ALA A 295 -29.08 -10.53 -5.18
CA ALA A 295 -29.17 -11.09 -3.81
C ALA A 295 -28.48 -10.22 -2.74
N THR A 296 -27.61 -9.28 -3.12
CA THR A 296 -27.03 -8.34 -2.15
C THR A 296 -28.07 -7.44 -1.49
N PHE A 297 -29.23 -7.25 -2.14
CA PHE A 297 -30.36 -6.50 -1.60
C PHE A 297 -31.62 -7.33 -1.45
N ASN A 298 -31.94 -8.12 -2.49
CA ASN A 298 -33.16 -8.88 -2.53
C ASN A 298 -32.88 -10.31 -2.09
N LYS A 299 -33.08 -10.57 -0.79
CA LYS A 299 -32.86 -11.91 -0.20
C LYS A 299 -33.76 -13.01 -0.78
N SER A 300 -34.81 -12.66 -1.52
CA SER A 300 -35.63 -13.64 -2.26
C SER A 300 -34.96 -14.12 -3.56
N TRP A 301 -33.84 -13.52 -3.95
CA TRP A 301 -33.09 -13.92 -5.13
C TRP A 301 -32.22 -15.14 -4.85
N THR A 302 -32.52 -16.26 -5.52
CA THR A 302 -31.84 -17.55 -5.31
C THR A 302 -31.01 -18.02 -6.49
N ALA A 303 -31.14 -17.37 -7.66
CA ALA A 303 -30.39 -17.74 -8.86
C ALA A 303 -28.96 -17.16 -8.80
N PRO A 304 -27.94 -17.88 -9.31
CA PRO A 304 -26.62 -17.29 -9.51
C PRO A 304 -26.70 -16.05 -10.42
N SER A 305 -25.88 -15.03 -10.12
CA SER A 305 -25.78 -13.85 -10.98
C SER A 305 -24.92 -14.13 -12.22
N THR A 306 -25.06 -13.27 -13.23
CA THR A 306 -24.26 -13.34 -14.45
C THR A 306 -22.75 -13.33 -14.15
N LYS A 307 -22.29 -12.49 -13.22
CA LYS A 307 -20.88 -12.40 -12.85
C LYS A 307 -20.39 -13.62 -12.07
N MET A 308 -21.24 -14.23 -11.23
CA MET A 308 -20.89 -15.48 -10.55
C MET A 308 -20.70 -16.62 -11.55
N ILE A 309 -21.58 -16.71 -12.55
CA ILE A 309 -21.45 -17.68 -13.65
C ILE A 309 -20.14 -17.44 -14.41
N GLY A 310 -19.86 -16.20 -14.83
CA GLY A 310 -18.62 -15.86 -15.51
C GLY A 310 -17.35 -16.15 -14.68
N LEU A 311 -17.40 -15.90 -13.37
CA LEU A 311 -16.33 -16.29 -12.45
C LEU A 311 -16.13 -17.81 -12.40
N GLY A 312 -17.23 -18.57 -12.31
CA GLY A 312 -17.20 -20.02 -12.30
C GLY A 312 -16.59 -20.59 -13.58
N ASP A 313 -17.03 -20.10 -14.74
CA ASP A 313 -16.51 -20.49 -16.05
C ASP A 313 -15.01 -20.20 -16.16
N LEU A 314 -14.56 -19.04 -15.69
CA LEU A 314 -13.14 -18.66 -15.67
C LEU A 314 -12.30 -19.63 -14.81
N ILE A 315 -12.75 -19.91 -13.58
CA ILE A 315 -12.04 -20.80 -12.64
C ILE A 315 -12.02 -22.26 -13.13
N GLN A 316 -13.09 -22.69 -13.81
CA GLN A 316 -13.19 -24.03 -14.38
C GLN A 316 -12.37 -24.20 -15.66
N THR A 317 -12.25 -23.13 -16.47
CA THR A 317 -11.46 -23.13 -17.72
C THR A 317 -9.97 -23.21 -17.41
N ASP A 318 -9.48 -22.44 -16.43
CA ASP A 318 -8.09 -22.52 -16.00
C ASP A 318 -7.95 -23.09 -14.59
N ARG A 319 -7.97 -24.43 -14.53
CA ARG A 319 -7.85 -25.17 -13.27
C ARG A 319 -6.47 -25.12 -12.63
N SER A 320 -5.46 -24.70 -13.40
CA SER A 320 -4.06 -24.69 -12.97
C SER A 320 -3.70 -23.48 -12.09
N ARG A 321 -4.53 -22.42 -12.15
CA ARG A 321 -4.30 -21.16 -11.44
C ARG A 321 -4.91 -21.13 -10.06
N LYS A 322 -4.28 -20.32 -9.21
CA LYS A 322 -4.82 -19.84 -7.94
C LYS A 322 -5.35 -18.42 -8.14
N TRP A 323 -6.60 -18.20 -7.74
CA TRP A 323 -7.34 -16.99 -8.01
C TRP A 323 -7.49 -16.13 -6.75
N ILE A 324 -7.17 -14.84 -6.85
CA ILE A 324 -7.63 -13.81 -5.93
C ILE A 324 -8.88 -13.18 -6.52
N VAL A 325 -9.98 -13.20 -5.79
CA VAL A 325 -11.22 -12.53 -6.20
C VAL A 325 -11.43 -11.33 -5.29
N PHE A 326 -11.33 -10.14 -5.86
CA PHE A 326 -11.56 -8.90 -5.14
C PHE A 326 -13.05 -8.57 -5.11
N CYS A 327 -13.58 -8.50 -3.89
CA CYS A 327 -14.96 -8.13 -3.58
C CYS A 327 -15.03 -6.73 -2.97
N SER A 328 -16.10 -6.00 -3.25
CA SER A 328 -16.40 -4.71 -2.64
C SER A 328 -17.10 -4.87 -1.29
N PHE A 329 -18.04 -5.82 -1.21
CA PHE A 329 -18.96 -5.95 -0.08
C PHE A 329 -18.82 -7.30 0.64
N HIS A 330 -19.08 -7.32 1.96
CA HIS A 330 -19.09 -8.56 2.74
C HIS A 330 -20.16 -9.53 2.25
N GLU A 331 -21.35 -9.00 1.93
CA GLU A 331 -22.45 -9.82 1.41
C GLU A 331 -22.12 -10.44 0.05
N GLU A 332 -21.46 -9.67 -0.82
CA GLU A 332 -20.94 -10.19 -2.10
C GLU A 332 -19.96 -11.32 -1.87
N MET A 333 -19.00 -11.16 -0.95
CA MET A 333 -18.01 -12.17 -0.64
C MET A 333 -18.67 -13.47 -0.15
N ARG A 334 -19.67 -13.36 0.73
CA ARG A 334 -20.47 -14.50 1.21
C ARG A 334 -21.16 -15.23 0.05
N LEU A 335 -21.86 -14.49 -0.81
CA LEU A 335 -22.59 -15.08 -1.94
C LEU A 335 -21.66 -15.74 -2.97
N VAL A 336 -20.47 -15.16 -3.21
CA VAL A 336 -19.47 -15.76 -4.08
C VAL A 336 -18.91 -17.05 -3.46
N ALA A 337 -18.60 -17.07 -2.17
CA ALA A 337 -18.15 -18.28 -1.48
C ALA A 337 -19.18 -19.41 -1.57
N GLU A 338 -20.45 -19.12 -1.25
CA GLU A 338 -21.56 -20.08 -1.35
C GLU A 338 -21.72 -20.61 -2.77
N TYR A 339 -21.66 -19.74 -3.78
CA TYR A 339 -21.71 -20.16 -5.18
C TYR A 339 -20.57 -21.10 -5.56
N LEU A 340 -19.33 -20.80 -5.16
CA LEU A 340 -18.16 -21.62 -5.47
C LEU A 340 -18.24 -23.00 -4.79
N GLU A 341 -18.71 -23.05 -3.54
CA GLU A 341 -18.90 -24.29 -2.81
C GLU A 341 -20.04 -25.13 -3.43
N ASP A 342 -21.24 -24.56 -3.56
CA ASP A 342 -22.43 -25.28 -4.01
C ASP A 342 -22.34 -25.75 -5.46
N ARG A 343 -21.72 -24.95 -6.34
CA ARG A 343 -21.73 -25.20 -7.79
C ARG A 343 -20.46 -25.84 -8.30
N LEU A 344 -19.33 -25.58 -7.65
CA LEU A 344 -18.02 -26.05 -8.10
C LEU A 344 -17.34 -26.99 -7.09
N GLY A 345 -17.88 -27.13 -5.87
CA GLY A 345 -17.24 -27.88 -4.80
C GLY A 345 -15.91 -27.27 -4.37
N LEU A 346 -15.76 -25.94 -4.52
CA LEU A 346 -14.52 -25.22 -4.23
C LEU A 346 -14.70 -24.36 -2.99
N GLU A 347 -14.02 -24.73 -1.92
CA GLU A 347 -13.89 -23.89 -0.73
C GLU A 347 -13.00 -22.67 -1.04
N ALA A 348 -13.46 -21.50 -0.60
CA ALA A 348 -12.77 -20.24 -0.80
C ALA A 348 -12.43 -19.59 0.55
N GLU A 349 -11.14 -19.33 0.78
CA GLU A 349 -10.69 -18.57 1.95
C GLU A 349 -11.15 -17.11 1.84
N GLN A 350 -11.54 -16.50 2.96
CA GLN A 350 -12.11 -15.15 2.99
C GLN A 350 -11.28 -14.22 3.86
N TYR A 351 -10.79 -13.12 3.29
CA TYR A 351 -10.02 -12.09 3.98
C TYR A 351 -10.74 -10.74 3.93
N HIS A 352 -11.27 -10.29 5.07
CA HIS A 352 -12.05 -9.05 5.17
C HIS A 352 -11.76 -8.28 6.47
N GLY A 353 -12.31 -7.06 6.57
CA GLY A 353 -12.00 -6.13 7.66
C GLY A 353 -12.46 -6.58 9.04
N GLY A 354 -13.50 -7.43 9.11
CA GLY A 354 -14.07 -7.95 10.36
C GLY A 354 -13.20 -8.98 11.08
N LEU A 355 -12.21 -9.56 10.40
CA LEU A 355 -11.28 -10.52 11.01
C LEU A 355 -10.33 -9.82 11.99
N ASN A 356 -10.12 -10.44 13.14
CA ASN A 356 -9.06 -10.04 14.05
C ASN A 356 -7.68 -10.44 13.50
N GLN A 357 -6.60 -9.99 14.14
CA GLN A 357 -5.24 -10.21 13.61
C GLN A 357 -4.87 -11.70 13.54
N THR A 358 -5.24 -12.49 14.55
CA THR A 358 -4.95 -13.93 14.58
C THR A 358 -5.67 -14.66 13.45
N GLU A 359 -6.94 -14.32 13.22
CA GLU A 359 -7.75 -14.86 12.11
C GLU A 359 -7.17 -14.48 10.75
N ARG A 360 -6.78 -13.20 10.56
CA ARG A 360 -6.14 -12.74 9.33
C ARG A 360 -4.89 -13.55 8.99
N THR A 361 -4.04 -13.79 9.98
CA THR A 361 -2.81 -14.58 9.81
C THR A 361 -3.12 -16.04 9.48
N ALA A 362 -4.09 -16.65 10.17
CA ALA A 362 -4.50 -18.02 9.91
C ALA A 362 -5.12 -18.20 8.52
N THR A 363 -6.00 -17.29 8.09
CA THR A 363 -6.57 -17.26 6.74
C THR A 363 -5.48 -17.15 5.67
N LEU A 364 -4.50 -16.25 5.85
CA LEU A 364 -3.40 -16.12 4.88
C LEU A 364 -2.52 -17.38 4.83
N MET A 365 -2.33 -18.07 5.96
CA MET A 365 -1.61 -19.36 5.95
C MET A 365 -2.36 -20.42 5.15
N ARG A 366 -3.67 -20.59 5.37
CA ARG A 366 -4.49 -21.54 4.60
C ARG A 366 -4.57 -21.17 3.13
N ALA A 367 -4.72 -19.87 2.83
CA ALA A 367 -4.78 -19.38 1.46
C ALA A 367 -3.48 -19.63 0.67
N ARG A 368 -2.33 -19.67 1.35
CA ARG A 368 -1.04 -20.01 0.73
C ARG A 368 -0.88 -21.49 0.44
N ASP A 369 -1.62 -22.36 1.12
CA ASP A 369 -1.57 -23.80 0.89
C ASP A 369 -1.88 -24.13 -0.59
N PRO A 370 -1.14 -25.05 -1.24
CA PRO A 370 -1.39 -25.44 -2.61
C PRO A 370 -2.81 -25.95 -2.87
N SER A 371 -3.50 -26.49 -1.86
CA SER A 371 -4.89 -26.97 -1.97
C SER A 371 -5.91 -25.84 -2.12
N CYS A 372 -5.63 -24.67 -1.54
CA CYS A 372 -6.51 -23.51 -1.67
C CYS A 372 -6.40 -22.92 -3.06
N ARG A 373 -7.49 -22.97 -3.83
CA ARG A 373 -7.54 -22.43 -5.21
C ARG A 373 -8.08 -21.01 -5.30
N VAL A 374 -8.90 -20.58 -4.33
CA VAL A 374 -9.57 -19.28 -4.38
C VAL A 374 -9.42 -18.56 -3.05
N LEU A 375 -8.97 -17.32 -3.10
CA LEU A 375 -8.94 -16.38 -1.98
C LEU A 375 -9.82 -15.19 -2.31
N LEU A 376 -10.89 -15.00 -1.54
CA LEU A 376 -11.75 -13.81 -1.62
C LEU A 376 -11.16 -12.72 -0.72
N ILE A 377 -10.94 -11.52 -1.27
CA ILE A 377 -10.41 -10.39 -0.52
C ILE A 377 -11.31 -9.19 -0.67
N GLN A 378 -11.68 -8.58 0.46
CA GLN A 378 -12.37 -7.30 0.42
C GLN A 378 -11.36 -6.24 0.00
N LEU A 379 -11.60 -5.53 -1.11
CA LEU A 379 -10.60 -4.63 -1.70
C LEU A 379 -10.07 -3.58 -0.72
N GLN A 380 -10.94 -3.05 0.15
CA GLN A 380 -10.57 -2.11 1.21
C GLN A 380 -9.68 -2.74 2.30
N ALA A 381 -9.94 -4.00 2.67
CA ALA A 381 -9.14 -4.74 3.65
C ALA A 381 -7.82 -5.27 3.05
N GLY A 382 -7.80 -5.55 1.75
CA GLY A 382 -6.61 -5.94 0.96
C GLY A 382 -5.68 -4.80 0.58
N GLY A 383 -6.07 -3.54 0.85
CA GLY A 383 -5.29 -2.33 0.56
C GLY A 383 -3.98 -2.19 1.35
N CYS A 384 -3.65 -3.11 2.26
CA CYS A 384 -2.55 -2.97 3.21
C CYS A 384 -1.32 -3.86 2.94
N GLY A 385 -0.72 -3.79 1.76
CA GLY A 385 0.64 -4.31 1.55
C GLY A 385 0.83 -5.85 1.46
N LEU A 386 -0.25 -6.66 1.42
CA LEU A 386 -0.16 -8.13 1.51
C LEU A 386 0.77 -8.75 0.42
N ASN A 387 1.46 -9.83 0.78
CA ASN A 387 2.24 -10.64 -0.16
C ASN A 387 1.47 -11.90 -0.56
N LEU A 388 1.03 -11.95 -1.82
CA LEU A 388 0.17 -12.99 -2.40
C LEU A 388 0.75 -13.50 -3.75
N GLN A 389 2.07 -13.68 -3.81
CA GLN A 389 2.79 -14.16 -5.01
C GLN A 389 2.43 -15.59 -5.42
N GLU A 390 1.83 -16.35 -4.52
CA GLU A 390 1.33 -17.70 -4.74
C GLU A 390 0.13 -17.72 -5.71
N PHE A 391 -0.48 -16.56 -5.95
CA PHE A 391 -1.61 -16.40 -6.85
C PHE A 391 -1.16 -15.81 -8.18
N ASP A 392 -1.64 -16.42 -9.25
CA ASP A 392 -1.35 -16.09 -10.65
C ASP A 392 -2.63 -15.75 -11.44
N GLY A 393 -3.77 -15.68 -10.77
CA GLY A 393 -5.02 -15.14 -11.29
C GLY A 393 -5.61 -14.08 -10.36
N VAL A 394 -6.10 -12.98 -10.92
CA VAL A 394 -6.78 -11.89 -10.21
C VAL A 394 -8.08 -11.59 -10.93
N VAL A 395 -9.19 -11.53 -10.18
CA VAL A 395 -10.51 -11.18 -10.70
C VAL A 395 -11.07 -10.02 -9.91
N PHE A 396 -11.60 -9.01 -10.61
CA PHE A 396 -12.40 -7.96 -10.01
C PHE A 396 -13.88 -8.20 -10.35
N MET A 397 -14.70 -8.47 -9.32
CA MET A 397 -16.13 -8.76 -9.47
C MET A 397 -16.96 -7.51 -9.77
N SER A 398 -16.60 -6.39 -9.18
CA SER A 398 -17.35 -5.13 -9.29
C SER A 398 -16.53 -4.04 -9.96
N PRO A 399 -17.15 -3.11 -10.70
CA PRO A 399 -16.50 -1.89 -11.13
C PRO A 399 -15.96 -1.12 -9.91
N TRP A 400 -14.80 -0.47 -10.05
CA TRP A 400 -14.19 0.31 -8.98
C TRP A 400 -13.93 1.75 -9.42
N TRP A 401 -13.90 2.65 -8.43
CA TRP A 401 -13.92 4.11 -8.60
C TRP A 401 -12.56 4.74 -8.86
N THR A 402 -11.47 3.99 -8.69
CA THR A 402 -10.12 4.55 -8.69
C THR A 402 -9.11 3.52 -9.18
N SER A 403 -8.44 3.84 -10.30
CA SER A 403 -7.33 3.06 -10.84
C SER A 403 -6.27 2.73 -9.77
N ALA A 404 -5.95 3.68 -8.87
CA ALA A 404 -4.94 3.48 -7.83
C ALA A 404 -5.21 2.24 -6.96
N MET A 405 -6.43 2.07 -6.44
CA MET A 405 -6.75 0.92 -5.58
C MET A 405 -6.66 -0.41 -6.33
N MET A 406 -6.99 -0.43 -7.62
CA MET A 406 -6.87 -1.62 -8.46
C MET A 406 -5.39 -1.95 -8.70
N GLU A 407 -4.56 -0.96 -8.99
CA GLU A 407 -3.10 -1.15 -9.07
C GLU A 407 -2.52 -1.68 -7.75
N GLN A 408 -2.97 -1.14 -6.61
CA GLN A 408 -2.55 -1.62 -5.30
C GLN A 408 -2.90 -3.10 -5.08
N ALA A 409 -4.06 -3.51 -5.56
CA ALA A 409 -4.57 -4.86 -5.48
C ALA A 409 -3.83 -5.81 -6.44
N LYS A 410 -3.59 -5.40 -7.69
CA LYS A 410 -2.76 -6.14 -8.66
C LYS A 410 -1.34 -6.35 -8.14
N ALA A 411 -0.74 -5.33 -7.54
CA ALA A 411 0.61 -5.38 -6.96
C ALA A 411 0.76 -6.35 -5.78
N ARG A 412 -0.33 -6.95 -5.27
CA ARG A 412 -0.26 -8.04 -4.28
C ARG A 412 0.26 -9.34 -4.90
N ALA A 413 -0.07 -9.57 -6.17
CA ALA A 413 0.38 -10.72 -6.96
C ALA A 413 1.50 -10.35 -7.94
N VAL A 414 1.39 -9.20 -8.63
CA VAL A 414 2.37 -8.67 -9.58
C VAL A 414 3.46 -7.90 -8.84
N ARG A 415 4.47 -8.61 -8.33
CA ARG A 415 5.55 -8.04 -7.51
C ARG A 415 6.85 -8.82 -7.63
N MET A 416 7.97 -8.21 -7.25
CA MET A 416 9.32 -8.79 -7.35
C MET A 416 9.41 -10.21 -6.77
N GLY A 417 9.75 -11.19 -7.61
CA GLY A 417 9.79 -12.61 -7.26
C GLY A 417 8.61 -13.43 -7.83
N GLN A 418 7.58 -12.78 -8.37
CA GLN A 418 6.56 -13.45 -9.18
C GLN A 418 7.17 -13.90 -10.50
N LYS A 419 7.06 -15.20 -10.79
CA LYS A 419 7.65 -15.82 -11.99
C LYS A 419 6.62 -16.11 -13.07
N LYS A 420 5.34 -16.23 -12.70
CA LYS A 420 4.25 -16.52 -13.62
C LYS A 420 3.63 -15.23 -14.14
N VAL A 421 3.12 -15.26 -15.37
CA VAL A 421 2.26 -14.20 -15.91
C VAL A 421 0.96 -14.21 -15.12
N VAL A 422 0.73 -13.15 -14.34
CA VAL A 422 -0.51 -12.97 -13.59
C VAL A 422 -1.61 -12.58 -14.58
N LYS A 423 -2.68 -13.37 -14.61
CA LYS A 423 -3.86 -13.07 -15.41
C LYS A 423 -4.79 -12.17 -14.60
N VAL A 424 -5.17 -11.02 -15.13
CA VAL A 424 -6.06 -10.05 -14.48
C VAL A 424 -7.32 -9.92 -15.30
N VAL A 425 -8.47 -10.25 -14.69
CA VAL A 425 -9.76 -10.23 -15.35
C VAL A 425 -10.68 -9.24 -14.66
N HIS A 426 -11.25 -8.32 -15.43
CA HIS A 426 -12.31 -7.42 -14.98
C HIS A 426 -13.65 -7.95 -15.47
N LEU A 427 -14.50 -8.43 -14.54
CA LEU A 427 -15.84 -8.89 -14.89
C LEU A 427 -16.79 -7.68 -14.95
N LEU A 428 -17.26 -7.37 -16.16
CA LEU A 428 -18.15 -6.25 -16.45
C LEU A 428 -19.43 -6.78 -17.08
N LEU A 429 -20.59 -6.24 -16.71
CA LEU A 429 -21.81 -6.48 -17.48
C LEU A 429 -21.75 -5.66 -18.77
N ALA A 430 -22.34 -6.14 -19.86
CA ALA A 430 -22.38 -5.41 -21.13
C ALA A 430 -22.99 -4.01 -21.01
N ILE A 431 -24.00 -3.86 -20.15
CA ILE A 431 -24.60 -2.56 -19.83
C ILE A 431 -23.65 -1.63 -19.08
N GLU A 432 -22.65 -2.17 -18.39
CA GLU A 432 -21.62 -1.42 -17.65
C GLU A 432 -20.50 -0.92 -18.56
N LYS A 433 -20.48 -1.34 -19.83
CA LYS A 433 -19.46 -0.89 -20.78
C LYS A 433 -19.62 0.62 -21.01
N GLY A 434 -18.62 1.40 -20.60
CA GLY A 434 -18.67 2.87 -20.58
C GLY A 434 -19.30 3.49 -19.33
N LEU A 435 -19.89 2.67 -18.45
CA LEU A 435 -20.39 3.02 -17.13
C LEU A 435 -19.25 3.07 -16.09
N ASN A 436 -18.01 2.86 -16.53
CA ASN A 436 -16.85 3.06 -15.69
C ASN A 436 -16.94 4.48 -15.12
N ILE A 437 -16.98 4.59 -13.79
CA ILE A 437 -17.20 5.87 -13.15
C ILE A 437 -16.06 6.83 -13.50
N ASP A 438 -14.87 6.37 -13.85
CA ASP A 438 -13.83 7.26 -14.36
C ASP A 438 -14.31 8.05 -15.60
N THR A 439 -15.18 7.49 -16.44
CA THR A 439 -15.86 8.22 -17.54
C THR A 439 -16.99 9.14 -17.06
N MET A 440 -17.69 8.79 -15.97
CA MET A 440 -18.84 9.55 -15.42
C MET A 440 -18.46 10.64 -14.40
N MET A 441 -17.39 10.43 -13.63
CA MET A 441 -16.69 11.37 -12.73
C MET A 441 -15.55 12.09 -13.45
N GLY A 442 -15.39 11.84 -14.76
CA GLY A 442 -14.53 12.56 -15.69
C GLY A 442 -13.20 11.86 -15.90
N THR A 443 -12.94 11.43 -17.13
CA THR A 443 -11.63 10.98 -17.64
C THR A 443 -10.52 11.98 -17.30
N ALA A 444 -10.90 13.23 -17.05
CA ALA A 444 -10.08 14.28 -16.46
C ALA A 444 -9.42 13.91 -15.13
N ALA A 445 -10.00 13.09 -14.25
CA ALA A 445 -9.43 12.80 -12.93
C ALA A 445 -8.19 11.90 -13.00
N ASP A 446 -8.23 10.83 -13.79
CA ASP A 446 -7.08 9.96 -14.02
C ASP A 446 -6.09 10.58 -15.00
N MET A 447 -6.54 11.25 -16.09
CA MET A 447 -5.63 12.04 -16.92
C MET A 447 -4.93 13.12 -16.09
N LYS A 448 -5.66 13.82 -15.20
CA LYS A 448 -5.05 14.76 -14.26
C LYS A 448 -4.11 14.05 -13.31
N ARG A 449 -4.45 12.88 -12.77
CA ARG A 449 -3.55 12.15 -11.86
C ARG A 449 -2.29 11.69 -12.57
N ASP A 450 -2.40 11.20 -13.80
CA ASP A 450 -1.27 10.73 -14.60
C ASP A 450 -0.43 11.91 -15.08
N LEU A 451 -1.04 13.01 -15.52
CA LEU A 451 -0.35 14.29 -15.76
C LEU A 451 0.33 14.81 -14.49
N LEU A 452 -0.33 14.72 -13.33
CA LEU A 452 0.24 15.12 -12.05
C LEU A 452 1.40 14.20 -11.65
N LYS A 453 1.30 12.89 -11.92
CA LYS A 453 2.41 11.95 -11.71
C LYS A 453 3.56 12.25 -12.66
N GLU A 454 3.28 12.44 -13.95
CA GLU A 454 4.27 12.84 -14.94
C GLU A 454 4.94 14.14 -14.50
N GLU A 455 4.20 15.20 -14.18
CA GLU A 455 4.71 16.47 -13.68
C GLU A 455 5.54 16.30 -12.40
N PHE A 456 5.08 15.47 -11.46
CA PHE A 456 5.78 15.21 -10.21
C PHE A 456 7.09 14.42 -10.40
N PHE A 457 7.12 13.50 -11.37
CA PHE A 457 8.24 12.58 -11.62
C PHE A 457 9.14 12.97 -12.80
N THR A 458 8.81 14.00 -13.57
CA THR A 458 9.64 14.47 -14.70
C THR A 458 11.02 14.94 -14.18
N ASN A 459 12.10 14.48 -14.83
CA ASN A 459 13.50 14.82 -14.51
C ASN A 459 14.02 14.42 -13.11
N ARG A 460 13.52 13.32 -12.52
CA ARG A 460 14.01 12.82 -11.22
C ARG A 460 15.09 11.77 -11.37
N VAL A 461 15.85 11.54 -10.29
CA VAL A 461 16.98 10.60 -10.28
C VAL A 461 16.48 9.18 -10.49
N LEU A 462 16.46 8.76 -11.75
CA LEU A 462 16.33 7.38 -12.17
C LEU A 462 17.64 6.66 -11.80
N LEU A 463 17.68 6.07 -10.60
CA LEU A 463 18.80 5.24 -10.15
C LEU A 463 18.68 3.80 -10.66
#